data_AF-A0A2W4TNG8-F1
#
_entry.id   AF-A0A2W4TNG8-F1
#
_cell.length_a   1.000
_cell.length_b   1.000
_cell.length_c   1.000
_cell.angle_alpha   90.00
_cell.angle_beta   90.00
_cell.angle_gamma   90.00
#
_symmetry.space_group_name_H-M   'P 1'
#
loop_
_entity.id
_entity.type
_entity.pdbx_description
1 polymer ?
#
loop_
_entity_poly.entity_id
_entity_poly.type
_entity_poly.pdbx_seq_one_letter_code
_entity_poly.pdbx_strand_id
1 'polypeptide(L)' 'LAEAEAQGWTIVSQDPATGTLSATATTFWFGFKDDVAVRVRAEGAGSVVDVRSTSRVGLSDLGANAARIEAYLSSLAARL' A
#
# COMPACT_ATOMS: atom_id res chain seq x y z
N LEU A 1 -4.33 -6.54 5.46
CA LEU A 1 -5.21 -7.02 4.38
C LEU A 1 -6.45 -6.14 4.26
N ALA A 2 -7.32 -6.12 5.27
CA ALA A 2 -8.57 -5.36 5.26
C ALA A 2 -8.45 -3.87 4.83
N GLU A 3 -7.36 -3.17 5.18
CA GLU A 3 -7.15 -1.80 4.72
C GLU A 3 -6.84 -1.72 3.21
N ALA A 4 -5.96 -2.57 2.70
CA ALA A 4 -5.64 -2.60 1.26
C ALA A 4 -6.88 -2.97 0.42
N GLU A 5 -7.69 -3.92 0.90
CA GLU A 5 -8.94 -4.30 0.26
C GLU A 5 -9.98 -3.19 0.31
N ALA A 6 -10.09 -2.47 1.44
CA ALA A 6 -10.99 -1.31 1.57
C ALA A 6 -10.62 -0.17 0.61
N GLN A 7 -9.35 -0.02 0.26
CA GLN A 7 -8.89 0.91 -0.79
C GLN A 7 -9.08 0.38 -2.22
N GLY A 8 -9.66 -0.80 -2.38
CA GLY A 8 -9.88 -1.43 -3.68
C GLY A 8 -8.60 -1.93 -4.35
N TRP A 9 -7.51 -2.13 -3.59
CA TRP A 9 -6.30 -2.70 -4.16
C TRP A 9 -6.49 -4.18 -4.46
N THR A 10 -5.95 -4.63 -5.58
CA THR A 10 -5.93 -6.05 -5.92
C THR A 10 -4.73 -6.70 -5.25
N ILE A 11 -4.95 -7.64 -4.33
CA ILE A 11 -3.87 -8.35 -3.65
C ILE A 11 -3.18 -9.32 -4.62
N VAL A 12 -1.86 -9.20 -4.74
CA VAL A 12 -1.03 -10.05 -5.61
C VAL A 12 -0.42 -11.20 -4.80
N SER A 13 0.12 -10.90 -3.62
CA SER A 13 0.69 -11.91 -2.73
C SER A 13 0.69 -11.41 -1.29
N GLN A 14 0.67 -12.37 -0.36
CA GLN A 14 0.84 -12.10 1.07
C GLN A 14 1.73 -13.19 1.66
N ASP A 15 2.57 -12.81 2.60
CA ASP A 15 3.34 -13.75 3.41
C ASP A 15 3.25 -13.32 4.87
N PRO A 16 2.35 -13.96 5.66
CA PRO A 16 2.21 -13.70 7.08
C PRO A 16 3.47 -13.99 7.89
N ALA A 17 4.34 -14.91 7.45
CA ALA A 17 5.55 -15.28 8.18
C ALA A 17 6.59 -14.14 8.14
N THR A 18 6.64 -13.41 7.03
CA THR A 18 7.53 -12.24 6.86
C THR A 18 6.82 -10.90 7.07
N GLY A 19 5.50 -10.91 7.30
CA GLY A 19 4.69 -9.70 7.47
C GLY A 19 4.59 -8.86 6.19
N THR A 20 4.65 -9.49 5.02
CA THR A 20 4.67 -8.77 3.73
C THR A 20 3.38 -8.94 2.93
N LEU A 21 3.06 -7.90 2.16
CA LEU A 21 1.89 -7.82 1.28
C LEU A 21 2.30 -7.10 0.00
N SER A 22 1.97 -7.66 -1.16
CA SER A 22 2.08 -6.99 -2.45
C SER A 22 0.69 -6.86 -3.07
N ALA A 23 0.40 -5.70 -3.65
CA ALA A 23 -0.88 -5.39 -4.26
C ALA A 23 -0.73 -4.46 -5.47
N THR A 24 -1.77 -4.37 -6.29
CA THR A 24 -1.87 -3.40 -7.39
C THR A 24 -2.99 -2.41 -7.10
N ALA A 25 -2.66 -1.12 -7.12
CA ALA A 25 -3.62 -0.03 -7.10
C ALA A 25 -3.88 0.46 -8.53
N THR A 26 -5.13 0.73 -8.86
CA THR A 26 -5.52 1.23 -10.19
C THR A 26 -6.13 2.62 -10.06
N THR A 27 -5.61 3.60 -10.80
CA THR A 27 -6.16 4.97 -10.82
C THR A 27 -7.50 5.01 -11.54
N PHE A 28 -8.44 5.79 -11.01
CA PHE A 28 -9.82 5.83 -11.52
C PHE A 28 -9.95 6.39 -12.94
N TRP A 29 -9.32 7.54 -13.21
CA TRP A 29 -9.53 8.28 -14.47
C TRP A 29 -8.85 7.66 -15.68
N PHE A 30 -7.66 7.09 -15.49
CA PHE A 30 -6.80 6.63 -16.60
C PHE A 30 -6.47 5.13 -16.53
N GLY A 31 -6.88 4.43 -15.47
CA GLY A 31 -6.61 3.01 -15.32
C GLY A 31 -5.13 2.67 -15.13
N PHE A 32 -4.28 3.66 -14.79
CA PHE A 32 -2.87 3.40 -14.50
C PHE A 32 -2.73 2.47 -13.31
N LYS A 33 -1.86 1.48 -13.47
CA LYS A 33 -1.56 0.47 -12.46
C LYS A 33 -0.26 0.82 -11.77
N ASP A 34 -0.30 0.78 -10.46
CA ASP A 34 0.84 1.00 -9.60
C ASP A 34 0.99 -0.20 -8.66
N ASP A 35 2.23 -0.60 -8.41
CA ASP A 35 2.56 -1.67 -7.49
C ASP A 35 2.77 -1.10 -6.09
N VAL A 36 2.11 -1.73 -5.12
CA VAL A 36 2.19 -1.35 -3.72
C VAL A 36 2.74 -2.52 -2.92
N ALA A 37 3.76 -2.26 -2.12
CA ALA A 37 4.33 -3.22 -1.19
C ALA A 37 4.21 -2.68 0.24
N VAL A 38 3.70 -3.52 1.14
CA VAL A 38 3.62 -3.24 2.57
C VAL A 38 4.42 -4.29 3.31
N ARG A 39 5.20 -3.85 4.30
CA ARG A 39 5.89 -4.74 5.25
C ARG A 39 5.64 -4.28 6.67
N VAL A 40 5.27 -5.21 7.52
CA VAL A 40 5.08 -4.99 8.96
C VAL A 40 6.13 -5.78 9.72
N ARG A 41 6.84 -5.13 10.64
CA ARG A 41 7.80 -5.79 11.53
C ARG A 41 7.58 -5.34 12.97
N ALA A 42 7.73 -6.25 13.92
CA ALA A 42 7.71 -5.90 15.33
C ALA A 42 8.91 -4.99 15.67
N GLU A 43 8.66 -3.98 16.50
CA GLU A 43 9.69 -3.10 17.05
C GLU A 43 9.31 -2.73 18.49
N GLY A 44 10.00 -3.33 19.46
CA GLY A 44 9.68 -3.18 20.88
C GLY A 44 8.25 -3.61 21.20
N ALA A 45 7.49 -2.71 21.84
CA ALA A 45 6.07 -2.91 22.16
C ALA A 45 5.13 -2.60 20.99
N GLY A 46 5.66 -2.16 19.84
CA GLY A 46 4.90 -1.72 18.68
C GLY A 46 5.30 -2.45 17.41
N SER A 47 4.98 -1.82 16.27
CA SER A 47 5.35 -2.32 14.95
C SER A 47 5.72 -1.16 14.04
N VAL A 48 6.66 -1.41 13.14
CA VAL A 48 6.99 -0.51 12.03
C VAL A 48 6.28 -1.01 10.79
N VAL A 49 5.60 -0.10 10.10
CA VAL A 49 4.93 -0.35 8.83
C VAL A 49 5.67 0.39 7.73
N ASP A 50 6.37 -0.35 6.88
CA ASP A 50 7.00 0.17 5.67
C ASP A 50 6.00 0.06 4.51
N VAL A 51 5.77 1.16 3.78
CA VAL A 51 4.92 1.18 2.58
C VAL A 51 5.69 1.76 1.41
N ARG A 52 5.61 1.09 0.26
CA ARG A 52 6.15 1.58 -1.02
C ARG A 52 5.06 1.53 -2.07
N SER A 53 5.03 2.53 -2.94
CA SER A 53 4.10 2.62 -4.06
C SER A 53 4.86 3.12 -5.27
N THR A 54 4.77 2.41 -6.40
CA THR A 54 5.51 2.71 -7.62
C THR A 54 4.63 2.58 -8.86
N SER A 55 4.74 3.53 -9.77
CA SER A 55 4.00 3.49 -11.02
C SER A 55 4.64 2.57 -12.05
N ARG A 56 3.83 1.78 -12.76
CA ARG A 56 4.32 0.91 -13.85
C ARG A 56 4.61 1.67 -15.14
N VAL A 57 3.98 2.83 -15.31
CA VAL A 57 4.08 3.67 -16.50
C VAL A 57 4.09 5.15 -16.10
N GLY A 58 4.73 5.98 -16.94
CA GLY A 58 4.80 7.43 -16.75
C GLY A 58 6.12 7.91 -16.15
N LEU A 59 6.52 9.13 -16.51
CA LEU A 59 7.69 9.83 -15.95
C LEU A 59 7.39 10.46 -14.58
N SER A 60 6.11 10.79 -14.34
CA SER A 60 5.62 11.42 -13.12
C SER A 60 4.23 10.86 -12.80
N ASP A 61 3.96 10.68 -11.50
CA ASP A 61 2.68 10.24 -10.95
C ASP A 61 1.86 11.41 -10.37
N LEU A 62 2.36 12.65 -10.49
CA LEU A 62 1.78 13.87 -9.93
C LEU A 62 1.46 13.76 -8.42
N GLY A 63 2.23 12.95 -7.68
CA GLY A 63 2.03 12.73 -6.25
C GLY A 63 1.01 11.64 -5.89
N ALA A 64 0.46 10.92 -6.86
CA ALA A 64 -0.51 9.86 -6.61
C ALA A 64 0.02 8.75 -5.68
N ASN A 65 1.30 8.37 -5.79
CA ASN A 65 1.90 7.37 -4.92
C ASN A 65 2.05 7.89 -3.48
N ALA A 66 2.46 9.14 -3.31
CA ALA A 66 2.57 9.76 -1.98
C ALA A 66 1.20 9.84 -1.30
N ALA A 67 0.20 10.38 -2.00
CA ALA A 67 -1.17 10.49 -1.49
C ALA A 67 -1.75 9.12 -1.11
N ARG A 68 -1.45 8.07 -1.88
CA ARG A 68 -1.87 6.70 -1.57
C ARG A 68 -1.23 6.17 -0.29
N ILE A 69 0.07 6.38 -0.12
CA ILE A 69 0.79 5.95 1.09
C ILE A 69 0.20 6.66 2.32
N GLU A 70 -0.02 7.97 2.24
CA GLU A 70 -0.60 8.76 3.33
C GLU A 70 -2.01 8.30 3.69
N ALA A 71 -2.86 8.06 2.70
CA ALA A 71 -4.23 7.57 2.91
C ALA A 71 -4.25 6.18 3.57
N TYR A 72 -3.35 5.28 3.14
CA TYR A 72 -3.19 3.95 3.73
C TYR A 72 -2.74 3.99 5.18
N LEU A 73 -1.69 4.74 5.48
CA LEU A 73 -1.17 4.84 6.84
C LEU A 73 -2.19 5.50 7.78
N SER A 74 -2.88 6.55 7.33
CA SER A 74 -3.89 7.26 8.12
C SER A 74 -5.08 6.34 8.45
N SER A 75 -5.60 5.63 7.45
CA SER A 75 -6.74 4.73 7.64
C SER A 75 -6.37 3.49 8.46
N LEU A 76 -5.16 2.97 8.29
CA LEU A 76 -4.65 1.89 9.13
C LEU A 76 -4.53 2.33 10.60
N ALA A 77 -3.95 3.51 10.85
CA ALA A 77 -3.82 4.06 12.20
C ALA A 77 -5.17 4.30 12.88
N ALA A 78 -6.19 4.71 12.13
CA ALA A 78 -7.55 4.91 12.67
C ALA A 78 -8.27 3.60 13.04
N ARG A 79 -7.74 2.45 12.63
CA ARG A 79 -8.32 1.11 12.90
C ARG A 79 -7.62 0.34 14.01
N LEU A 80 -6.53 0.87 14.56
CA LEU A 80 -5.73 0.27 15.64
C LEU A 80 -6.04 0.96 16.97
#